data_AF-A0AAV7VH93-F1
#
_entry.id   AF-A0AAV7VH93-F1
#
_cell.length_a   1.000
_cell.length_b   1.000
_cell.length_c   1.000
_cell.angle_alpha   90.00
_cell.angle_beta   90.00
_cell.angle_gamma   90.00
#
_symmetry.space_group_name_H-M   'P 1'
#
loop_
_entity.id
_entity.type
_entity.pdbx_description
1 polymer ?
#
loop_
_entity_poly.entity_id
_entity_poly.type
_entity_poly.pdbx_seq_one_letter_code
_entity_poly.pdbx_strand_id
1 'polypeptide(L)'
;MDPIREVWKKPVTSTAVNRSVARRYCVAPGDPAFLSKHLTPESLVVQASCSSRSAPGSFPGVPADRESKRMDQSAKKAFTSCSMALKSTNATCILGRYIYALMDEAKGHPGLSQEVHNLLSDAQVAATQVIRSGLDTSGSVARAIGTSIATRR
;
A
#
# COMPACT_ATOMS: atom_id res chain seq x y z
N MET A 1 -7.51 12.15 -13.49
CA MET A 1 -6.62 12.88 -12.57
C MET A 1 -5.40 12.03 -12.30
N ASP A 2 -4.19 12.56 -12.54
CA ASP A 2 -2.93 11.85 -12.33
C ASP A 2 -2.59 11.84 -10.82
N PRO A 3 -2.66 10.67 -10.14
CA PRO A 3 -2.45 10.58 -8.69
C PRO A 3 -1.03 10.95 -8.28
N ILE A 4 -0.06 10.89 -9.20
CA ILE A 4 1.32 11.31 -8.96
C ILE A 4 1.33 12.84 -8.81
N ARG A 5 0.86 13.57 -9.82
CA ARG A 5 0.88 15.05 -9.82
C ARG A 5 0.25 15.67 -8.56
N GLU A 6 -0.85 15.11 -8.07
CA GLU A 6 -1.51 15.63 -6.86
C GLU A 6 -0.66 15.46 -5.59
N VAL A 7 0.04 14.33 -5.45
CA VAL A 7 0.94 14.09 -4.31
C VAL A 7 2.14 15.04 -4.36
N TRP A 8 2.67 15.29 -5.56
CA TRP A 8 3.86 16.13 -5.75
C TRP A 8 3.59 17.63 -5.53
N LYS A 9 2.34 18.10 -5.62
CA LYS A 9 1.99 19.48 -5.23
C LYS A 9 2.25 19.75 -3.74
N LYS A 10 2.01 18.78 -2.87
CA LYS A 10 2.13 18.91 -1.41
C LYS A 10 2.62 17.62 -0.74
N PRO A 11 3.90 17.23 -0.93
CA PRO A 11 4.42 15.94 -0.45
C PRO A 11 4.41 15.82 1.08
N VAL A 12 4.68 16.93 1.78
CA VAL A 12 4.73 16.96 3.26
C VAL A 12 3.35 16.72 3.87
N THR A 13 2.33 17.41 3.39
CA THR A 13 0.97 17.37 3.97
C THR A 13 0.07 16.28 3.39
N SER A 14 0.54 15.55 2.37
CA SER A 14 -0.22 14.43 1.80
C SER A 14 -0.49 13.37 2.87
N THR A 15 -1.66 12.74 2.85
CA THR A 15 -1.94 11.61 3.76
C THR A 15 -1.08 10.40 3.36
N ALA A 16 -0.79 9.50 4.30
CA ALA A 16 -0.04 8.27 4.00
C ALA A 16 -0.77 7.40 2.96
N VAL A 17 -2.10 7.38 3.05
CA VAL A 17 -3.00 6.54 2.25
C VAL A 17 -4.28 7.31 1.96
N ASN A 18 -4.87 7.08 0.79
CA ASN A 18 -6.23 7.51 0.50
C ASN A 18 -7.22 6.52 1.15
N ARG A 19 -8.15 7.01 1.99
CA ARG A 19 -9.12 6.16 2.71
C ARG A 19 -9.96 5.27 1.78
N SER A 20 -10.33 5.76 0.59
CA SER A 20 -11.09 4.94 -0.38
C SER A 20 -10.26 3.80 -0.96
N VAL A 21 -8.94 4.00 -1.09
CA VAL A 21 -7.98 2.98 -1.52
C VAL A 21 -7.79 1.96 -0.38
N ALA A 22 -7.59 2.44 0.85
CA ALA A 22 -7.43 1.57 2.02
C ALA A 22 -8.58 0.56 2.18
N ARG A 23 -9.83 1.01 1.97
CA ARG A 23 -11.01 0.14 2.06
C ARG A 23 -11.10 -0.90 0.94
N ARG A 24 -10.60 -0.58 -0.26
CA ARG A 24 -10.63 -1.48 -1.42
C ARG A 24 -9.65 -2.65 -1.29
N TYR A 25 -8.51 -2.40 -0.66
CA TYR A 25 -7.47 -3.42 -0.43
C TYR A 25 -7.43 -3.87 1.02
N CYS A 26 -8.60 -4.00 1.64
CA CYS A 26 -8.69 -4.58 2.98
C CYS A 26 -8.12 -5.99 2.95
N VAL A 27 -7.26 -6.25 3.92
CA VAL A 27 -6.54 -7.50 4.13
C VAL A 27 -7.41 -8.38 5.02
N ALA A 28 -7.57 -9.66 4.67
CA ALA A 28 -8.44 -10.55 5.41
C ALA A 28 -7.85 -10.87 6.80
N PRO A 29 -8.67 -11.18 7.81
CA PRO A 29 -8.16 -11.68 9.09
C PRO A 29 -7.40 -13.00 8.84
N GLY A 30 -6.08 -13.01 9.07
CA GLY A 30 -5.19 -14.17 8.85
C GLY A 30 -4.01 -13.88 7.92
N ASP A 31 -4.09 -12.81 7.13
CA ASP A 31 -2.96 -12.35 6.31
C ASP A 31 -1.82 -11.79 7.19
N PRO A 32 -0.57 -11.74 6.67
CA PRO A 32 0.60 -11.31 7.43
C PRO A 32 0.40 -9.97 8.15
N ALA A 33 0.65 -9.95 9.46
CA ALA A 33 0.40 -8.79 10.32
C ALA A 33 1.12 -7.50 9.85
N PHE A 34 2.27 -7.61 9.18
CA PHE A 34 3.01 -6.48 8.64
C PHE A 34 2.26 -5.73 7.51
N LEU A 35 1.27 -6.37 6.87
CA LEU A 35 0.42 -5.73 5.87
C LEU A 35 -0.66 -4.86 6.50
N SER A 36 -1.14 -5.20 7.71
CA SER A 36 -2.27 -4.52 8.35
C SER A 36 -1.85 -3.57 9.47
N LYS A 37 -0.72 -3.85 10.13
CA LYS A 37 -0.24 -3.08 11.28
C LYS A 37 1.22 -2.70 11.09
N HIS A 38 1.54 -1.47 11.47
CA HIS A 38 2.93 -1.11 11.72
C HIS A 38 3.42 -2.02 12.84
N LEU A 39 4.51 -2.75 12.60
CA LEU A 39 5.11 -3.55 13.67
C LEU A 39 5.49 -2.57 14.77
N THR A 40 4.94 -2.78 15.97
CA THR A 40 5.43 -2.15 17.18
C THR A 40 6.89 -2.57 17.33
N PRO A 41 7.77 -1.67 17.77
CA PRO A 41 9.15 -2.04 18.07
C PRO A 41 9.16 -2.94 19.31
N GLU A 42 8.85 -4.22 19.12
CA GLU A 42 9.00 -5.29 20.12
C GLU A 42 10.45 -5.78 20.22
N SER A 43 11.39 -5.00 19.68
CA SER A 43 12.81 -5.28 19.78
C SER A 43 13.31 -5.01 21.20
N LEU A 44 13.96 -6.01 21.81
CA LEU A 44 14.69 -5.90 23.07
C LEU A 44 15.66 -4.70 23.09
N VAL A 45 16.20 -4.31 21.93
CA VAL A 45 17.09 -3.15 21.78
C VAL A 45 16.34 -1.83 21.93
N VAL A 46 15.10 -1.74 21.41
CA VAL A 46 14.25 -0.56 21.56
C VAL A 46 13.73 -0.45 22.99
N GLN A 47 13.38 -1.58 23.61
CA GLN A 47 13.04 -1.60 25.03
C GLN A 47 14.22 -1.15 25.89
N ALA A 48 15.42 -1.73 25.71
CA ALA A 48 16.61 -1.37 26.48
C ALA A 48 17.02 0.10 26.31
N SER A 49 16.96 0.64 25.08
CA SER A 49 17.26 2.05 24.80
C SER A 49 16.19 3.02 25.28
N CYS A 50 14.93 2.61 25.37
CA CYS A 50 13.86 3.41 25.96
C CYS A 50 13.93 3.39 27.50
N SER A 51 14.24 2.23 28.10
CA SER A 51 14.38 2.05 29.55
C SER A 51 15.57 2.83 30.12
N SER A 52 16.67 2.99 29.36
CA SER A 52 17.85 3.73 29.84
C SER A 52 17.74 5.26 29.70
N ARG A 53 16.73 5.76 28.96
CA ARG A 53 16.60 7.19 28.58
C ARG A 53 15.29 7.83 29.05
N SER A 54 14.39 7.07 29.67
CA SER A 54 13.08 7.57 30.10
C SER A 54 13.18 8.26 31.46
N ALA A 55 13.05 9.59 31.47
CA ALA A 55 12.66 10.31 32.67
C ALA A 55 11.31 9.78 33.18
N PRO A 56 11.00 9.88 34.49
CA PRO A 56 9.74 9.41 35.04
C PRO A 56 8.55 10.05 34.29
N GLY A 57 7.74 9.23 33.61
CA GLY A 57 6.58 9.68 32.82
C GLY A 57 6.71 9.57 31.30
N SER A 58 7.84 9.11 30.75
CA SER A 58 7.96 8.83 29.31
C SER A 58 7.41 7.44 28.95
N PHE A 59 6.57 7.35 27.92
CA PHE A 59 6.07 6.08 27.40
C PHE A 59 7.21 5.31 26.69
N PRO A 60 7.35 3.98 26.92
CA PRO A 60 8.31 3.17 26.19
C PRO A 60 8.08 3.28 24.68
N GLY A 61 9.12 3.55 23.90
CA GLY A 61 9.06 3.58 22.43
C GLY A 61 8.69 4.93 21.80
N VAL A 62 8.49 5.99 22.60
CA VAL A 62 8.25 7.34 22.07
C VAL A 62 9.56 8.14 22.07
N PRO A 63 10.01 8.68 20.92
CA PRO A 63 11.26 9.46 20.90
C PRO A 63 11.14 10.72 21.76
N ALA A 64 12.18 11.05 22.53
CA ALA A 64 12.15 12.15 23.49
C ALA A 64 12.29 13.54 22.83
N ASP A 65 13.02 13.64 21.72
CA ASP A 65 13.27 14.89 20.99
C ASP A 65 12.26 15.12 19.84
N ARG A 66 12.12 16.39 19.43
CA ARG A 66 11.19 16.78 18.35
C ARG A 66 11.59 16.19 17.01
N GLU A 67 12.89 16.06 16.76
CA GLU A 67 13.44 15.57 15.50
C GLU A 67 13.23 14.06 15.33
N SER A 68 13.51 13.24 16.35
CA SER A 68 13.27 11.80 16.25
C SER A 68 11.77 11.48 16.19
N LYS A 69 10.90 12.28 16.83
CA LYS A 69 9.44 12.18 16.62
C LYS A 69 9.05 12.45 15.16
N ARG A 70 9.64 13.49 14.53
CA ARG A 70 9.41 13.81 13.11
C ARG A 70 9.87 12.67 12.20
N MET A 71 11.05 12.10 12.48
CA MET A 71 11.60 10.98 11.70
C MET A 71 10.74 9.72 11.85
N ASP A 72 10.34 9.35 13.07
CA ASP A 72 9.46 8.20 13.33
C ASP A 72 8.10 8.33 12.65
N GLN A 73 7.44 9.50 12.75
CA GLN A 73 6.17 9.75 12.05
C GLN A 73 6.29 9.61 10.53
N SER A 74 7.39 10.08 9.99
CA SER A 74 7.64 9.99 8.56
C SER A 74 7.97 8.57 8.12
N ALA A 75 8.73 7.81 8.91
CA ALA A 75 8.96 6.40 8.68
C ALA A 75 7.65 5.60 8.71
N LYS A 76 6.78 5.85 9.70
CA LYS A 76 5.42 5.26 9.78
C LYS A 76 4.58 5.59 8.56
N LYS A 77 4.63 6.84 8.10
CA LYS A 77 3.91 7.29 6.90
C LYS A 77 4.44 6.60 5.64
N ALA A 78 5.76 6.54 5.45
CA ALA A 78 6.39 5.85 4.34
C ALA A 78 6.07 4.33 4.35
N PHE A 79 6.17 3.69 5.50
CA PHE A 79 5.78 2.28 5.68
C PHE A 79 4.34 2.05 5.26
N THR A 80 3.40 2.86 5.77
CA THR A 80 1.98 2.72 5.45
C THR A 80 1.72 2.90 3.94
N SER A 81 2.37 3.87 3.30
CA SER A 81 2.30 4.06 1.85
C SER A 81 2.85 2.86 1.07
N CYS A 82 4.01 2.32 1.46
CA CYS A 82 4.61 1.14 0.85
C CYS A 82 3.75 -0.12 1.03
N SER A 83 3.23 -0.36 2.24
CA SER A 83 2.33 -1.48 2.51
C SER A 83 1.06 -1.42 1.66
N MET A 84 0.53 -0.22 1.41
CA MET A 84 -0.59 -0.07 0.48
C MET A 84 -0.23 -0.35 -0.96
N ALA A 85 0.94 0.12 -1.42
CA ALA A 85 1.44 -0.22 -2.76
C ALA A 85 1.57 -1.73 -2.93
N LEU A 86 2.09 -2.43 -1.91
CA LEU A 86 2.21 -3.89 -1.93
C LEU A 86 0.85 -4.60 -2.05
N LYS A 87 -0.15 -4.14 -1.29
CA LYS A 87 -1.51 -4.72 -1.36
C LYS A 87 -2.16 -4.51 -2.73
N SER A 88 -2.05 -3.32 -3.30
CA SER A 88 -2.60 -3.04 -4.61
C SER A 88 -1.86 -3.81 -5.70
N THR A 89 -0.53 -3.93 -5.62
CA THR A 89 0.25 -4.80 -6.52
C THR A 89 -0.18 -6.26 -6.41
N ASN A 90 -0.37 -6.79 -5.20
CA ASN A 90 -0.83 -8.17 -5.02
C ASN A 90 -2.20 -8.41 -5.68
N ALA A 91 -3.15 -7.49 -5.49
CA ALA A 91 -4.45 -7.55 -6.15
C ALA A 91 -4.32 -7.48 -7.68
N THR A 92 -3.41 -6.64 -8.20
CA THR A 92 -3.10 -6.57 -9.64
C THR A 92 -2.56 -7.91 -10.16
N CYS A 93 -1.67 -8.57 -9.42
CA CYS A 93 -1.13 -9.87 -9.81
C CYS A 93 -2.22 -10.96 -9.84
N ILE A 94 -3.11 -10.99 -8.85
CA ILE A 94 -4.23 -11.94 -8.81
C ILE A 94 -5.16 -11.73 -10.01
N LEU A 95 -5.55 -10.48 -10.28
CA LEU A 95 -6.40 -10.15 -11.43
C LEU A 95 -5.70 -10.45 -12.76
N GLY A 96 -4.39 -10.19 -12.87
CA GLY A 96 -3.61 -10.53 -14.06
C GLY A 96 -3.60 -12.03 -14.35
N ARG A 97 -3.45 -12.86 -13.32
CA ARG A 97 -3.57 -14.33 -13.45
C ARG A 97 -4.97 -14.76 -13.88
N TYR A 98 -6.00 -14.12 -13.32
CA TYR A 98 -7.39 -14.39 -13.70
C TYR A 98 -7.66 -14.05 -15.17
N ILE A 99 -7.23 -12.87 -15.63
CA ILE A 99 -7.35 -12.47 -17.05
C ILE A 99 -6.63 -13.46 -17.96
N TYR A 100 -5.42 -13.88 -17.58
CA TYR A 100 -4.67 -14.86 -18.36
C TYR A 100 -5.42 -16.20 -18.47
N ALA A 101 -6.01 -16.69 -17.37
CA ALA A 101 -6.80 -17.91 -17.38
C ALA A 101 -8.05 -17.79 -18.28
N LEU A 102 -8.79 -16.67 -18.19
CA LEU A 102 -9.95 -16.41 -19.07
C LEU A 102 -9.56 -16.40 -20.55
N MET A 103 -8.42 -15.78 -20.88
CA MET A 103 -7.91 -15.76 -22.25
C MET A 103 -7.50 -17.14 -22.74
N ASP A 104 -6.93 -17.97 -21.86
CA ASP A 104 -6.54 -19.34 -22.20
C ASP A 104 -7.78 -20.22 -22.45
N GLU A 105 -8.79 -20.10 -21.60
CA GLU A 105 -10.08 -20.79 -21.75
C GLU A 105 -10.81 -20.38 -23.03
N ALA A 106 -10.80 -19.08 -23.37
CA ALA A 106 -11.37 -18.58 -24.61
C ALA A 106 -10.68 -19.14 -25.85
N LYS A 107 -9.38 -19.43 -25.81
CA LYS A 107 -8.66 -20.07 -26.94
C LYS A 107 -9.07 -21.54 -27.14
N GLY A 108 -9.47 -22.22 -26.08
CA GLY A 108 -9.94 -23.61 -26.12
C GLY A 108 -11.28 -23.79 -26.85
N HIS A 109 -12.00 -22.69 -27.09
CA HIS A 109 -13.33 -22.68 -27.70
C HIS A 109 -13.29 -21.94 -29.04
N PRO A 110 -12.89 -22.60 -30.15
CA PRO A 110 -12.77 -21.96 -31.45
C PRO A 110 -14.16 -21.66 -32.03
N GLY A 111 -14.72 -20.49 -31.71
CA GLY A 111 -15.97 -19.98 -32.26
C GLY A 111 -16.46 -18.71 -31.57
N LEU A 112 -17.33 -17.94 -32.22
CA LEU A 112 -18.07 -16.83 -31.59
C LEU A 112 -19.25 -17.37 -30.79
N SER A 113 -18.99 -18.23 -29.80
CA SER A 113 -20.03 -18.64 -28.86
C SER A 113 -20.35 -17.49 -27.90
N GLN A 114 -21.57 -17.48 -27.38
CA GLN A 114 -21.97 -16.57 -26.30
C GLN A 114 -21.04 -16.71 -25.08
N GLU A 115 -20.49 -17.91 -24.87
CA GLU A 115 -19.56 -18.23 -23.80
C GLU A 115 -18.22 -17.51 -23.95
N VAL A 116 -17.62 -17.50 -25.15
CA VAL A 116 -16.41 -16.71 -25.44
C VAL A 116 -16.67 -15.22 -25.25
N HIS A 117 -17.84 -14.72 -25.65
CA HIS A 117 -18.22 -13.33 -25.43
C HIS A 117 -18.31 -12.99 -23.92
N ASN A 118 -18.88 -13.89 -23.11
CA ASN A 118 -18.97 -13.71 -21.66
C ASN A 118 -17.57 -13.71 -21.02
N LEU A 119 -16.69 -14.65 -21.39
CA LEU A 119 -15.30 -14.70 -20.90
C LEU A 119 -14.53 -13.41 -21.23
N LEU A 120 -14.68 -12.89 -22.45
CA LEU A 120 -14.02 -11.64 -22.86
C LEU A 120 -14.58 -10.42 -22.10
N SER A 121 -15.89 -10.37 -21.87
CA SER A 121 -16.51 -9.33 -21.05
C SER A 121 -15.96 -9.34 -19.62
N ASP A 122 -15.85 -10.51 -19.01
CA ASP A 122 -15.28 -10.66 -17.67
C ASP A 122 -13.80 -10.27 -17.62
N ALA A 123 -13.03 -10.64 -18.64
CA ALA A 123 -11.64 -10.24 -18.80
C ALA A 123 -11.49 -8.71 -18.91
N GLN A 124 -12.41 -8.04 -19.62
CA GLN A 124 -12.42 -6.59 -19.75
C GLN A 124 -12.74 -5.88 -18.43
N VAL A 125 -13.68 -6.42 -17.65
CA VAL A 125 -13.98 -5.91 -16.29
C VAL A 125 -12.75 -6.08 -15.40
N ALA A 126 -12.12 -7.25 -15.40
CA ALA A 126 -10.91 -7.51 -14.63
C ALA A 126 -9.75 -6.60 -15.06
N ALA A 127 -9.55 -6.38 -16.36
CA ALA A 127 -8.53 -5.47 -16.89
C ALA A 127 -8.76 -4.01 -16.43
N THR A 128 -10.01 -3.57 -16.37
CA THR A 128 -10.36 -2.25 -15.83
C THR A 128 -9.94 -2.14 -14.35
N GLN A 129 -10.12 -3.20 -13.57
CA GLN A 129 -9.69 -3.24 -12.17
C GLN A 129 -8.16 -3.26 -12.04
N VAL A 130 -7.44 -3.97 -12.92
CA VAL A 130 -5.97 -3.94 -13.00
C VAL A 130 -5.46 -2.52 -13.22
N ILE A 131 -6.05 -1.78 -14.16
CA ILE A 131 -5.67 -0.38 -14.45
C ILE A 131 -5.89 0.50 -13.22
N ARG A 132 -7.05 0.39 -12.57
CA ARG A 132 -7.35 1.13 -11.33
C ARG A 132 -6.36 0.81 -10.22
N SER A 133 -6.01 -0.47 -10.07
CA SER A 133 -5.04 -0.92 -9.08
C SER A 133 -3.62 -0.42 -9.37
N GLY A 134 -3.24 -0.33 -10.65
CA GLY A 134 -2.00 0.32 -11.08
C GLY A 134 -1.94 1.81 -10.71
N LEU A 135 -3.05 2.54 -10.85
CA LEU A 135 -3.14 3.95 -10.44
C LEU A 135 -3.05 4.11 -8.92
N ASP A 136 -3.72 3.23 -8.16
CA ASP A 136 -3.67 3.24 -6.70
C ASP A 136 -2.26 2.89 -6.18
N THR A 137 -1.57 1.95 -6.84
CA THR A 137 -0.17 1.60 -6.57
C THR A 137 0.74 2.79 -6.80
N SER A 138 0.63 3.40 -7.99
CA SER A 138 1.43 4.58 -8.37
C SER A 138 1.24 5.74 -7.39
N GLY A 139 0.00 6.01 -6.99
CA GLY A 139 -0.29 7.03 -5.98
C GLY A 139 0.28 6.71 -4.60
N SER A 140 0.34 5.43 -4.22
CA SER A 140 0.91 5.00 -2.94
C SER A 140 2.44 5.11 -2.96
N VAL A 141 3.09 4.71 -4.05
CA VAL A 141 4.54 4.90 -4.26
C VAL A 141 4.92 6.38 -4.26
N ALA A 142 4.15 7.24 -4.95
CA ALA A 142 4.40 8.68 -4.95
C ALA A 142 4.38 9.28 -3.53
N ARG A 143 3.47 8.82 -2.65
CA ARG A 143 3.41 9.26 -1.24
C ARG A 143 4.60 8.78 -0.43
N ALA A 144 5.05 7.55 -0.65
CA ALA A 144 6.25 7.01 0.00
C ALA A 144 7.49 7.83 -0.38
N ILE A 145 7.66 8.13 -1.67
CA ILE A 145 8.74 8.99 -2.17
C ILE A 145 8.63 10.41 -1.60
N GLY A 146 7.45 11.02 -1.65
CA GLY A 146 7.22 12.36 -1.11
C GLY A 146 7.55 12.46 0.38
N THR A 147 7.24 11.41 1.16
CA THR A 147 7.58 11.32 2.58
C THR A 147 9.09 11.18 2.80
N SER A 148 9.77 10.41 1.95
CA SER A 148 11.22 10.23 1.98
C SER A 148 11.97 11.52 1.59
N ILE A 149 11.40 12.33 0.70
CA ILE A 149 11.96 13.66 0.38
C ILE A 149 11.75 14.63 1.54
N ALA A 150 10.57 14.61 2.15
CA ALA A 150 10.24 15.47 3.29
C ALA A 150 11.10 15.19 4.53
N THR A 151 11.56 13.96 4.71
CA THR A 151 12.46 13.57 5.82
C THR A 151 13.90 14.02 5.62
N ARG A 152 14.34 14.14 4.38
CA ARG A 152 15.69 14.62 4.04
C ARG A 152 15.84 16.13 4.16
N ARG A 153 14.73 16.87 4.29
CA ARG A 153 14.69 18.33 4.41
C ARG A 153 14.50 18.76 5.85
#